data_AF-A0A952PF92-F1
#
_entry.id   AF-A0A952PF92-F1
#
_cell.length_a   1.000
_cell.length_b   1.000
_cell.length_c   1.000
_cell.angle_alpha   90.00
_cell.angle_beta   90.00
_cell.angle_gamma   90.00
#
_symmetry.space_group_name_H-M   'P 1'
#
loop_
_entity.id
_entity.type
_entity.pdbx_description
1 polymer ?
#
loop_
_entity_poly.entity_id
_entity_poly.type
_entity_poly.pdbx_seq_one_letter_code
_entity_poly.pdbx_strand_id
1 'polypeptide(L)'
;MKVWAALWFFAFFVWIPVEDTHIGFVLSLAAAAAGWLALRWHTMTPLRGALLGLAMPLFAVGLMAFKGGLHGHAFPDFTVHQILTILYAAPYTLLAGLVLGWSIRRLS
;
A
#
# COMPACT_ATOMS: atom_id res chain seq x y z
N MET A 1 -1.28 18.02 10.87
CA MET A 1 -1.45 16.57 11.14
C MET A 1 -2.91 16.12 11.09
N LYS A 2 -3.87 16.85 11.67
CA LYS A 2 -5.30 16.46 11.74
C LYS A 2 -5.97 16.24 10.36
N VAL A 3 -5.69 17.12 9.38
CA VAL A 3 -6.26 17.02 8.01
C VAL A 3 -5.85 15.71 7.31
N TRP A 4 -4.57 15.33 7.39
CA TRP A 4 -4.09 14.08 6.79
C TRP A 4 -4.75 12.84 7.40
N ALA A 5 -4.99 12.84 8.72
CA ALA A 5 -5.69 11.76 9.38
C ALA A 5 -7.15 11.65 8.90
N ALA A 6 -7.84 12.79 8.72
CA ALA A 6 -9.19 12.80 8.18
C ALA A 6 -9.25 12.31 6.72
N LEU A 7 -8.27 12.69 5.89
CA LEU A 7 -8.16 12.19 4.51
C LEU A 7 -7.89 10.69 4.47
N TRP A 8 -7.00 10.18 5.32
CA TRP A 8 -6.74 8.75 5.44
C TRP A 8 -7.96 7.97 5.90
N PHE A 9 -8.67 8.49 6.88
CA PHE A 9 -9.92 7.92 7.36
C PHE A 9 -10.96 7.86 6.23
N PHE A 10 -11.18 8.96 5.50
CA PHE A 10 -12.12 8.98 4.39
C PHE A 10 -11.72 8.02 3.26
N ALA A 11 -10.44 8.00 2.87
CA ALA A 11 -9.91 7.08 1.87
C ALA A 11 -10.12 5.61 2.28
N PHE A 12 -9.94 5.28 3.56
CA PHE A 12 -10.21 3.96 4.10
C PHE A 12 -11.70 3.60 3.99
N PHE A 13 -12.61 4.52 4.35
CA PHE A 13 -14.06 4.29 4.21
C PHE A 13 -14.51 4.07 2.75
N VAL A 14 -13.92 4.80 1.80
CA VAL A 14 -14.18 4.61 0.37
C VAL A 14 -13.60 3.29 -0.16
N TRP A 15 -12.55 2.78 0.47
CA TRP A 15 -11.87 1.54 0.08
C TRP A 15 -12.61 0.27 0.56
N ILE A 16 -13.22 0.29 1.75
CA ILE A 16 -13.95 -0.85 2.37
C ILE A 16 -14.99 -1.57 1.47
N PRO A 17 -15.74 -0.89 0.57
CA PRO A 17 -16.75 -1.58 -0.23
C PRO A 17 -16.25 -2.14 -1.57
N VAL A 18 -14.98 -1.91 -1.96
CA VAL A 18 -14.50 -2.19 -3.34
C VAL A 18 -13.22 -3.02 -3.41
N GLU A 19 -12.55 -3.24 -2.30
CA GLU A 19 -11.25 -3.91 -2.26
C GLU A 19 -11.31 -5.42 -2.52
N ASP A 20 -12.44 -6.06 -2.20
CA ASP A 20 -12.70 -7.47 -2.48
C ASP A 20 -12.99 -7.72 -3.97
N THR A 21 -13.57 -6.75 -4.66
CA THR A 21 -13.86 -6.83 -6.09
C THR A 21 -12.63 -6.58 -6.98
N HIS A 22 -11.67 -5.79 -6.50
CA HIS A 22 -10.60 -5.26 -7.34
C HIS A 22 -9.28 -5.10 -6.58
N ILE A 23 -8.30 -5.99 -6.88
CA ILE A 23 -6.92 -5.94 -6.33
C ILE A 23 -6.27 -4.56 -6.53
N GLY A 24 -6.60 -3.87 -7.64
CA GLY A 24 -6.10 -2.53 -7.93
C GLY A 24 -6.37 -1.52 -6.82
N PHE A 25 -7.52 -1.58 -6.13
CA PHE A 25 -7.82 -0.67 -5.02
C PHE A 25 -6.98 -0.96 -3.78
N VAL A 26 -6.72 -2.24 -3.46
CA VAL A 26 -5.80 -2.66 -2.39
C VAL A 26 -4.40 -2.10 -2.65
N LEU A 27 -3.88 -2.29 -3.87
CA LEU A 27 -2.56 -1.81 -4.25
C LEU A 27 -2.49 -0.27 -4.26
N SER A 28 -3.56 0.40 -4.67
CA SER A 28 -3.63 1.87 -4.70
C SER A 28 -3.59 2.48 -3.30
N LEU A 29 -4.33 1.91 -2.34
CA LEU A 29 -4.31 2.37 -0.96
C LEU A 29 -2.92 2.12 -0.32
N ALA A 30 -2.33 0.95 -0.58
CA ALA A 30 -0.97 0.64 -0.14
C ALA A 30 0.08 1.59 -0.74
N ALA A 31 -0.03 1.90 -2.04
CA ALA A 31 0.85 2.84 -2.74
C ALA A 31 0.72 4.26 -2.18
N ALA A 32 -0.51 4.72 -1.91
CA ALA A 32 -0.76 6.01 -1.28
C ALA A 32 -0.13 6.07 0.11
N ALA A 33 -0.21 4.98 0.89
CA ALA A 33 0.34 4.92 2.25
C ALA A 33 1.86 4.99 2.22
N ALA A 34 2.48 4.23 1.32
CA ALA A 34 3.92 4.27 1.07
C ALA A 34 4.38 5.65 0.60
N GLY A 35 3.67 6.27 -0.34
CA GLY A 35 3.98 7.62 -0.85
C GLY A 35 3.86 8.69 0.25
N TRP A 36 2.81 8.64 1.07
CA TRP A 36 2.65 9.55 2.19
C TRP A 36 3.74 9.41 3.25
N LEU A 37 4.16 8.17 3.54
CA LEU A 37 5.29 7.91 4.44
C LEU A 37 6.61 8.42 3.84
N ALA A 38 6.83 8.21 2.54
CA ALA A 38 8.00 8.73 1.83
C ALA A 38 8.13 10.26 1.95
N LEU A 39 7.02 10.99 1.77
CA LEU A 39 6.99 12.45 1.86
C LEU A 39 7.32 12.99 3.26
N ARG A 40 7.23 12.15 4.30
CA ARG A 40 7.59 12.52 5.68
C ARG A 40 9.07 12.28 6.00
N TRP A 41 9.80 11.61 5.13
CA TRP A 41 11.23 11.43 5.31
C TRP A 41 11.99 12.55 4.64
N HIS A 42 12.65 13.37 5.46
CA HIS A 42 13.49 14.48 5.00
C HIS A 42 14.67 14.06 4.11
N THR A 43 15.08 12.77 4.17
CA THR A 43 16.17 12.23 3.37
C THR A 43 15.71 10.98 2.63
N MET A 44 15.02 11.16 1.51
CA MET A 44 14.60 10.06 0.69
C MET A 44 15.75 9.59 -0.21
N THR A 45 16.16 8.33 -0.09
CA THR A 45 17.19 7.72 -0.94
C THR A 45 16.57 6.67 -1.85
N PRO A 46 17.21 6.31 -2.99
CA PRO A 46 16.74 5.21 -3.84
C PRO A 46 16.53 3.91 -3.05
N LEU A 47 17.44 3.59 -2.11
CA LEU A 47 17.33 2.40 -1.27
C LEU A 47 16.08 2.46 -0.38
N ARG A 48 15.80 3.59 0.28
CA ARG A 48 14.57 3.76 1.08
C ARG A 48 13.32 3.66 0.21
N GLY A 49 13.39 4.20 -1.01
CA GLY A 49 12.35 4.04 -2.02
C GLY A 49 12.09 2.58 -2.38
N ALA A 50 13.14 1.82 -2.68
CA ALA A 50 13.05 0.38 -2.95
C ALA A 50 12.42 -0.40 -1.80
N LEU A 51 12.83 -0.10 -0.56
CA LEU A 51 12.30 -0.74 0.65
C LEU A 51 10.82 -0.42 0.85
N LEU A 52 10.38 0.82 0.61
CA LEU A 52 8.94 1.15 0.60
C LEU A 52 8.19 0.40 -0.50
N GLY A 53 8.78 0.31 -1.70
CA GLY A 53 8.23 -0.44 -2.81
C GLY A 53 8.03 -1.92 -2.48
N LEU A 54 8.99 -2.54 -1.80
CA LEU A 54 8.88 -3.92 -1.32
C LEU A 54 7.90 -4.09 -0.15
N ALA A 55 7.79 -3.09 0.72
CA ALA A 55 6.84 -3.11 1.83
C ALA A 55 5.38 -3.01 1.35
N MET A 56 5.15 -2.44 0.16
CA MET A 56 3.80 -2.20 -0.37
C MET A 56 2.98 -3.48 -0.59
N PRO A 57 3.47 -4.55 -1.25
CA PRO A 57 2.77 -5.84 -1.31
C PRO A 57 2.48 -6.44 0.07
N LEU A 58 3.43 -6.37 1.01
CA LEU A 58 3.23 -6.90 2.36
C LEU A 58 2.14 -6.14 3.11
N PHE A 59 2.13 -4.81 2.96
CA PHE A 59 1.11 -3.95 3.54
C PHE A 59 -0.27 -4.19 2.90
N ALA A 60 -0.34 -4.39 1.58
CA ALA A 60 -1.55 -4.78 0.88
C ALA A 60 -2.15 -6.09 1.41
N VAL A 61 -1.32 -7.12 1.62
CA VAL A 61 -1.75 -8.39 2.25
C VAL A 61 -2.23 -8.14 3.68
N GLY A 62 -1.52 -7.30 4.44
CA GLY A 62 -1.93 -6.91 5.79
C GLY A 62 -3.29 -6.21 5.83
N LEU A 63 -3.58 -5.32 4.88
CA LEU A 63 -4.88 -4.65 4.75
C LEU A 63 -6.01 -5.65 4.46
N MET A 64 -5.78 -6.61 3.57
CA MET A 64 -6.75 -7.67 3.27
C MET A 64 -7.02 -8.55 4.50
N ALA A 65 -5.97 -8.93 5.24
CA ALA A 65 -6.11 -9.70 6.48
C ALA A 65 -6.85 -8.90 7.57
N PHE A 66 -6.54 -7.62 7.72
CA PHE A 66 -7.20 -6.74 8.67
C PHE A 66 -8.70 -6.62 8.38
N LYS A 67 -9.09 -6.37 7.11
CA LYS A 67 -10.50 -6.32 6.71
C LYS A 67 -11.22 -7.63 6.94
N GLY A 68 -10.63 -8.75 6.54
CA GLY A 68 -11.20 -10.08 6.80
C GLY A 68 -11.47 -10.33 8.29
N GLY A 69 -10.59 -9.82 9.16
CA GLY A 69 -10.81 -9.84 10.61
C GLY A 69 -11.99 -8.99 11.08
N LEU A 70 -12.29 -7.87 10.41
CA LEU A 70 -13.44 -7.00 10.75
C LEU A 70 -14.80 -7.63 10.42
N HIS A 71 -14.86 -8.46 9.38
CA HIS A 71 -16.11 -9.14 9.00
C HIS A 71 -16.47 -10.34 9.90
N GLY A 72 -15.55 -10.79 10.76
CA GLY A 72 -15.82 -11.87 11.71
C GLY A 72 -16.16 -13.21 11.05
N HIS A 73 -15.78 -13.41 9.79
CA HIS A 73 -15.96 -14.68 9.10
C HIS A 73 -14.91 -15.70 9.55
N ALA A 74 -15.29 -16.97 9.61
CA ALA A 74 -14.38 -18.07 9.95
C ALA A 74 -13.42 -18.43 8.80
N PHE A 75 -13.54 -17.76 7.65
CA PHE A 75 -12.74 -17.97 6.45
C PHE A 75 -12.25 -16.62 5.90
N PRO A 76 -11.12 -16.60 5.18
CA PRO A 76 -10.63 -15.37 4.55
C PRO A 76 -11.55 -14.89 3.42
N ASP A 77 -11.76 -13.57 3.33
CA ASP A 77 -12.49 -12.91 2.23
C ASP A 77 -11.68 -12.85 0.91
N PHE A 78 -10.51 -13.49 0.89
CA PHE A 78 -9.58 -13.46 -0.22
C PHE A 78 -9.07 -14.85 -0.56
N THR A 79 -8.84 -15.05 -1.85
CA THR A 79 -8.29 -16.28 -2.40
C THR A 79 -6.77 -16.28 -2.32
N VAL A 80 -6.17 -17.48 -2.29
CA VAL A 80 -4.72 -17.65 -2.43
C VAL A 80 -4.21 -17.00 -3.72
N HIS A 81 -4.99 -17.07 -4.80
CA HIS A 81 -4.65 -16.44 -6.08
C HIS A 81 -4.50 -14.92 -5.96
N GLN A 82 -5.38 -14.23 -5.21
CA GLN A 82 -5.25 -12.79 -4.98
C GLN A 82 -3.97 -12.44 -4.21
N ILE A 83 -3.62 -13.22 -3.18
CA ILE A 83 -2.36 -13.04 -2.43
C ILE A 83 -1.16 -13.20 -3.36
N LEU A 84 -1.12 -14.28 -4.14
CA LEU A 84 -0.03 -14.53 -5.07
C LEU A 84 0.09 -13.42 -6.12
N THR A 85 -1.02 -12.93 -6.65
CA THR A 85 -1.03 -11.80 -7.59
C THR A 85 -0.42 -10.54 -6.99
N ILE A 86 -0.70 -10.24 -5.71
CA ILE A 86 -0.08 -9.11 -5.00
C ILE A 86 1.42 -9.34 -4.78
N LEU A 87 1.82 -10.54 -4.38
CA LEU A 87 3.23 -10.87 -4.18
C LEU A 87 4.03 -10.86 -5.49
N TYR A 88 3.42 -11.29 -6.61
CA TYR A 88 4.01 -11.17 -7.94
C TYR A 88 4.09 -9.72 -8.44
N ALA A 89 3.39 -8.77 -7.80
CA ALA A 89 3.57 -7.36 -8.06
C ALA A 89 4.88 -6.80 -7.46
N ALA A 90 5.52 -7.51 -6.52
CA ALA A 90 6.71 -7.05 -5.80
C ALA A 90 7.86 -6.49 -6.66
N PRO A 91 8.29 -7.12 -7.79
CA PRO A 91 9.31 -6.52 -8.64
C PRO A 91 8.88 -5.16 -9.21
N TYR A 92 7.61 -5.03 -9.62
CA TYR A 92 7.08 -3.77 -10.16
C TYR A 92 6.99 -2.69 -9.09
N THR A 93 6.57 -3.05 -7.87
CA THR A 93 6.47 -2.09 -6.77
C THR A 93 7.86 -1.69 -6.24
N LEU A 94 8.83 -2.60 -6.25
CA LEU A 94 10.24 -2.30 -5.98
C LEU A 94 10.77 -1.26 -6.99
N LEU A 95 10.53 -1.47 -8.29
CA LEU A 95 10.97 -0.55 -9.33
C LEU A 95 10.28 0.82 -9.19
N ALA A 96 8.97 0.84 -8.94
CA ALA A 96 8.23 2.07 -8.67
C ALA A 96 8.78 2.80 -7.44
N GLY A 97 9.09 2.07 -6.36
CA GLY A 97 9.70 2.60 -5.15
C GLY A 97 11.09 3.18 -5.40
N LEU A 98 11.94 2.49 -6.17
CA LEU A 98 13.24 3.01 -6.61
C LEU A 98 13.07 4.35 -7.35
N VAL A 99 12.17 4.41 -8.34
CA VAL A 99 11.89 5.62 -9.12
C VAL A 99 11.40 6.75 -8.21
N LEU A 100 10.51 6.45 -7.27
CA LEU A 100 10.01 7.42 -6.30
C LEU A 100 11.15 7.97 -5.43
N GLY A 101 12.00 7.08 -4.91
CA GLY A 101 13.15 7.46 -4.09
C GLY A 101 14.16 8.32 -4.85
N TRP A 102 14.41 8.01 -6.13
CA TRP A 102 15.23 8.83 -7.03
C TRP A 102 14.62 10.19 -7.30
N SER A 103 13.30 10.26 -7.52
CA SER A 103 12.59 11.48 -7.84
C SER A 103 12.57 12.45 -6.66
N ILE A 104 12.24 11.97 -5.46
CA ILE A 104 12.19 12.79 -4.25
C ILE A 104 13.59 13.28 -3.86
N ARG A 105 14.63 12.45 -4.00
CA ARG A 105 16.02 12.85 -3.73
C ARG A 105 16.45 14.10 -4.53
N ARG A 106 15.90 14.30 -5.72
CA ARG A 106 16.23 15.49 -6.55
C ARG A 106 15.52 16.76 -6.08
N LEU A 107 14.51 16.64 -5.22
CA LEU A 107 13.72 17.76 -4.71
C LEU A 107 14.22 18.25 -3.33
N SER A 108 15.03 17.43 -2.64
CA SER A 108 15.64 17.72 -1.33
C SER A 108 17.06 18.25 -1.47
#